data_AF-A0A931EYH1-F1
#
_entry.id   AF-A0A931EYH1-F1
#
_cell.length_a   1.000
_cell.length_b   1.000
_cell.length_c   1.000
_cell.angle_alpha   90.00
_cell.angle_beta   90.00
_cell.angle_gamma   90.00
#
_symmetry.space_group_name_H-M   'P 1'
#
loop_
_entity.id
_entity.type
_entity.pdbx_description
1 polymer ?
#
loop_
_entity_poly.entity_id
_entity_poly.type
_entity_poly.pdbx_seq_one_letter_code
_entity_poly.pdbx_strand_id
1 'polypeptide(L)'
;MTTTSRFTDPTKAVFRNARLLRLQRGWTAQKLADLLTEAGRPTARSVVAKQEKGFKQAVTVDMLFALAHVFEVPIDALTGDGPLCQNCNDTPPAGYQCNLCGLTSHPSR
;
A
#
# COMPACT_ATOMS: atom_id res chain seq x y z
N MET A 1 23.41 -6.41 20.10
CA MET A 1 22.29 -6.82 19.23
C MET A 1 22.49 -6.19 17.87
N THR A 2 23.04 -6.93 16.92
CA THR A 2 23.30 -6.43 15.56
C THR A 2 22.00 -6.40 14.77
N THR A 3 21.39 -5.23 14.63
CA THR A 3 20.27 -5.02 13.72
C THR A 3 20.81 -5.11 12.30
N THR A 4 20.75 -6.30 11.70
CA THR A 4 21.04 -6.50 10.28
C THR A 4 19.95 -5.82 9.48
N SER A 5 20.11 -4.51 9.25
CA SER A 5 19.30 -3.73 8.33
C SER A 5 19.51 -4.27 6.93
N ARG A 6 18.68 -5.25 6.54
CA ARG A 6 18.52 -5.58 5.13
C ARG A 6 17.90 -4.35 4.50
N PHE A 7 18.65 -3.64 3.66
CA PHE A 7 18.10 -2.60 2.82
C PHE A 7 17.15 -3.28 1.83
N THR A 8 15.91 -3.45 2.24
CA THR A 8 14.85 -4.01 1.40
C THR A 8 14.60 -3.07 0.24
N ASP A 9 14.26 -3.61 -0.93
CA ASP A 9 13.92 -2.85 -2.14
C ASP A 9 12.75 -1.88 -1.83
N PRO A 10 13.01 -0.59 -1.57
CA PRO A 10 11.98 0.33 -1.07
C PRO A 10 10.93 0.60 -2.14
N THR A 11 11.32 0.47 -3.41
CA THR A 11 10.42 0.61 -4.56
C THR A 11 9.38 -0.50 -4.55
N LYS A 12 9.79 -1.76 -4.30
CA LYS A 12 8.84 -2.86 -4.11
C LYS A 12 7.97 -2.66 -2.87
N ALA A 13 8.55 -2.17 -1.77
CA ALA A 13 7.81 -1.92 -0.54
C ALA A 13 6.66 -0.93 -0.75
N VAL A 14 6.93 0.20 -1.39
CA VAL A 14 5.94 1.26 -1.65
C VAL A 14 4.73 0.73 -2.42
N PHE A 15 4.94 0.05 -3.55
CA PHE A 15 3.82 -0.42 -4.36
C PHE A 15 3.08 -1.61 -3.74
N ARG A 16 3.77 -2.48 -3.00
CA ARG A 16 3.15 -3.53 -2.20
C ARG A 16 2.25 -2.90 -1.12
N ASN A 17 2.77 -1.97 -0.35
CA ASN A 17 2.06 -1.36 0.78
C ASN A 17 0.89 -0.49 0.29
N ALA A 18 1.07 0.25 -0.80
CA ALA A 18 -0.02 0.97 -1.46
C ALA A 18 -1.16 0.03 -1.90
N ARG A 19 -0.84 -1.15 -2.44
CA ARG A 19 -1.85 -2.16 -2.78
C ARG A 19 -2.61 -2.64 -1.55
N LEU A 20 -1.91 -2.92 -0.45
CA LEU A 20 -2.54 -3.37 0.79
C LEU A 20 -3.49 -2.30 1.36
N LEU A 21 -3.03 -1.05 1.47
CA LEU A 21 -3.85 0.08 1.90
C LEU A 21 -5.09 0.25 1.01
N ARG A 22 -4.92 0.13 -0.31
CA ARG A 22 -6.03 0.18 -1.27
C ARG A 22 -7.07 -0.91 -0.98
N LEU A 23 -6.63 -2.15 -0.77
CA LEU A 23 -7.52 -3.27 -0.49
C LEU A 23 -8.21 -3.13 0.88
N GLN A 24 -7.48 -2.66 1.90
CA GLN A 24 -8.02 -2.37 3.24
C GLN A 24 -9.16 -1.35 3.18
N ARG A 25 -9.01 -0.31 2.35
CA ARG A 25 -10.05 0.71 2.13
C ARG A 25 -11.18 0.28 1.18
N GLY A 26 -11.15 -0.95 0.65
CA GLY A 26 -12.12 -1.42 -0.34
C GLY A 26 -12.05 -0.66 -1.67
N TRP A 27 -10.92 -0.01 -1.97
CA TRP A 27 -10.78 0.81 -3.16
C TRP A 27 -10.43 -0.03 -4.39
N THR A 28 -11.00 0.32 -5.55
CA THR A 28 -10.58 -0.22 -6.83
C THR A 28 -9.28 0.44 -7.30
N ALA A 29 -8.54 -0.19 -8.22
CA ALA A 29 -7.38 0.44 -8.84
C ALA A 29 -7.75 1.71 -9.63
N GLN A 30 -8.99 1.81 -10.11
CA GLN A 30 -9.51 3.04 -10.74
C GLN A 30 -9.65 4.14 -9.70
N LYS A 31 -10.27 3.85 -8.56
CA LYS A 31 -10.44 4.84 -7.49
C LYS A 31 -9.11 5.42 -7.01
N LEU A 32 -8.07 4.60 -6.87
CA LEU A 32 -6.74 5.09 -6.52
C LEU A 32 -6.14 5.99 -7.62
N ALA A 33 -6.34 5.65 -8.89
CA ALA A 33 -5.87 6.46 -10.01
C ALA A 33 -6.56 7.83 -10.05
N ASP A 34 -7.86 7.87 -9.78
CA ASP A 34 -8.65 9.09 -9.70
C ASP A 34 -8.16 9.97 -8.54
N LEU A 35 -8.00 9.40 -7.34
CA LEU A 35 -7.49 10.12 -6.15
C LEU A 35 -6.07 10.68 -6.35
N LEU A 36 -5.18 9.92 -7.00
CA LEU A 36 -3.84 10.42 -7.33
C LEU A 36 -3.90 11.58 -8.33
N THR A 37 -4.84 11.52 -9.28
CA THR A 37 -5.05 12.59 -10.26
C THR A 37 -5.63 13.84 -9.59
N GLU A 38 -6.59 13.69 -8.68
CA GLU A 38 -7.15 14.76 -7.85
C GLU A 38 -6.08 15.41 -6.96
N ALA A 39 -5.13 14.62 -6.45
CA ALA A 39 -3.96 15.09 -5.69
C ALA A 39 -2.88 15.77 -6.56
N GLY A 40 -3.17 16.07 -7.83
CA GLY A 40 -2.26 16.78 -8.73
C GLY A 40 -1.25 15.88 -9.46
N ARG A 41 -1.41 14.54 -9.39
CA ARG A 41 -0.54 13.58 -10.08
C ARG A 41 -1.34 12.74 -11.09
N PRO A 42 -1.48 13.20 -12.36
CA PRO A 42 -2.20 12.48 -13.40
C PRO A 42 -1.76 11.02 -13.52
N THR A 43 -2.67 10.10 -13.20
CA THR A 43 -2.35 8.67 -13.12
C THR A 43 -3.46 7.85 -13.76
N ALA A 44 -3.09 6.96 -14.68
CA ALA A 44 -4.05 6.03 -15.26
C ALA A 44 -4.19 4.75 -14.43
N ARG A 45 -5.38 4.14 -14.43
CA ARG A 45 -5.64 2.84 -13.75
C ARG A 45 -4.71 1.72 -14.19
N SER A 46 -4.28 1.71 -15.45
CA SER A 46 -3.31 0.73 -15.96
C SER A 46 -1.90 0.92 -15.38
N VAL A 47 -1.53 2.15 -15.02
CA VAL A 47 -0.26 2.46 -14.35
C VAL A 47 -0.30 1.92 -12.92
N VAL A 48 -1.36 2.21 -12.16
CA VAL A 48 -1.56 1.65 -10.82
C VAL A 48 -1.47 0.12 -10.84
N ALA A 49 -2.20 -0.53 -11.75
CA ALA A 49 -2.20 -2.00 -11.84
C ALA A 49 -0.82 -2.58 -12.21
N LYS A 50 -0.01 -1.89 -13.02
CA LYS A 50 1.35 -2.32 -13.38
C LYS A 50 2.31 -2.14 -12.21
N GLN A 51 2.23 -1.00 -11.53
CA GLN A 51 3.06 -0.68 -10.37
C GLN A 51 2.82 -1.65 -9.21
N GLU A 52 1.56 -1.94 -8.88
CA GLU A 52 1.18 -2.93 -7.87
C GLU A 52 1.64 -4.36 -8.20
N LYS A 53 1.88 -4.66 -9.49
CA LYS A 53 2.42 -5.94 -9.98
C LYS A 53 3.95 -5.93 -10.12
N GLY A 54 4.62 -4.83 -9.80
CA GLY A 54 6.08 -4.71 -9.88
C GLY A 54 6.63 -4.45 -11.30
N PHE A 55 5.81 -3.97 -12.24
CA PHE A 55 6.27 -3.63 -13.59
C PHE A 55 6.90 -2.23 -13.64
N LYS A 56 8.19 -2.15 -13.99
CA LYS A 56 9.06 -0.94 -14.09
C LYS A 56 9.38 -0.28 -12.74
N GLN A 57 10.61 -0.49 -12.26
CA GLN A 57 11.04 -0.22 -10.88
C GLN A 57 11.78 1.12 -10.73
N ALA A 58 11.01 2.21 -10.73
CA ALA A 58 11.44 3.42 -10.05
C ALA A 58 10.20 4.10 -9.46
N VAL A 59 10.20 4.30 -8.14
CA VAL A 59 9.23 5.19 -7.49
C VAL A 59 9.84 6.59 -7.54
N THR A 60 9.17 7.52 -8.22
CA THR A 60 9.56 8.93 -8.12
C THR A 60 9.18 9.46 -6.74
N VAL A 61 9.94 10.44 -6.24
CA VAL A 61 9.64 11.10 -4.96
C VAL A 61 8.22 11.67 -4.97
N ASP A 62 7.79 12.30 -6.07
CA ASP A 62 6.41 12.81 -6.22
C ASP A 62 5.36 11.71 -6.10
N MET A 63 5.63 10.50 -6.61
CA MET A 63 4.72 9.37 -6.45
C MET A 63 4.62 8.92 -5.00
N LEU A 64 5.77 8.87 -4.31
CA LEU A 64 5.81 8.51 -2.91
C LEU A 64 4.99 9.49 -2.06
N PHE A 65 5.19 10.79 -2.25
CA PHE A 65 4.41 11.82 -1.55
C PHE A 65 2.93 11.82 -1.95
N ALA A 66 2.60 11.63 -3.23
CA ALA A 66 1.21 11.53 -3.66
C ALA A 66 0.49 10.33 -3.02
N LEU A 67 1.15 9.18 -2.94
CA LEU A 67 0.60 8.01 -2.24
C LEU A 67 0.43 8.27 -0.75
N ALA A 68 1.44 8.83 -0.09
CA ALA A 68 1.37 9.15 1.35
C ALA A 68 0.22 10.13 1.64
N HIS A 69 0.04 11.14 0.78
CA HIS A 69 -1.04 12.10 0.88
C HIS A 69 -2.41 11.46 0.66
N VAL A 70 -2.62 10.72 -0.43
CA VAL A 70 -3.90 10.07 -0.76
C VAL A 70 -4.30 9.03 0.31
N PHE A 71 -3.32 8.33 0.87
CA PHE A 71 -3.57 7.38 1.95
C PHE A 71 -3.56 8.00 3.34
N GLU A 72 -3.23 9.28 3.51
CA GLU A 72 -3.10 9.92 4.82
C GLU A 72 -2.22 9.11 5.79
N VAL A 73 -1.11 8.55 5.27
CA VAL A 73 -0.15 7.77 6.06
C VAL A 73 1.24 8.40 5.98
N PRO A 74 2.06 8.23 7.03
CA PRO A 74 3.45 8.65 6.95
C PRO A 74 4.23 7.83 5.91
N ILE A 75 5.29 8.41 5.37
CA ILE A 75 6.08 7.81 4.27
C ILE A 75 6.71 6.47 4.68
N ASP A 76 7.13 6.36 5.94
CA ASP A 76 7.69 5.14 6.53
C ASP A 76 6.72 3.95 6.46
N ALA A 77 5.41 4.18 6.55
CA ALA A 77 4.39 3.15 6.34
C ALA A 77 4.42 2.61 4.90
N LEU A 78 4.79 3.42 3.91
CA LEU A 78 4.93 2.97 2.52
C LEU A 78 6.28 2.28 2.25
N THR A 79 7.36 2.75 2.88
CA THR A 79 8.72 2.21 2.63
C THR A 79 9.10 1.05 3.53
N GLY A 80 8.38 0.85 4.64
CA GLY A 80 8.68 -0.15 5.66
C GLY A 80 8.25 -1.58 5.30
N ASP A 81 8.85 -2.54 5.99
CA ASP A 81 8.52 -3.96 5.91
C ASP A 81 7.66 -4.47 7.08
N GLY A 82 7.32 -3.57 8.02
CA GLY A 82 6.41 -3.86 9.11
C GLY A 82 4.94 -3.90 8.67
N PRO A 83 4.04 -4.38 9.53
CA PRO A 83 2.62 -4.35 9.24
C PRO A 83 2.09 -2.91 9.19
N LEU A 84 1.19 -2.65 8.25
CA LEU A 84 0.49 -1.38 8.09
C LEU A 84 -0.53 -1.18 9.22
N CYS A 85 -1.21 -2.25 9.62
CA CYS A 85 -2.09 -2.25 10.78
C CYS A 85 -1.44 -3.01 11.94
N GLN A 86 -0.99 -2.29 12.96
CA GLN A 86 -0.43 -2.88 14.18
C GLN A 86 -1.47 -3.67 15.00
N ASN A 87 -2.76 -3.39 14.83
CA ASN A 87 -3.82 -4.07 15.56
C ASN A 87 -4.06 -5.51 15.06
N CYS A 88 -4.06 -5.72 13.74
CA CYS A 88 -4.26 -7.06 13.17
C CYS A 88 -2.98 -7.65 12.55
N ASN A 89 -1.85 -6.93 12.57
CA ASN A 89 -0.61 -7.28 11.88
C ASN A 89 -0.85 -7.69 10.41
N ASP A 90 -1.75 -6.96 9.73
CA ASP A 90 -2.27 -7.25 8.38
C ASP A 90 -2.80 -8.68 8.16
N THR A 91 -3.08 -9.40 9.24
CA THR A 91 -3.49 -10.81 9.24
C THR A 91 -4.67 -11.00 10.21
N PRO A 92 -5.87 -10.44 9.92
CA PRO A 92 -7.04 -10.69 10.76
C PRO A 92 -7.35 -12.20 10.83
N PRO A 93 -7.93 -12.70 11.93
CA PRO A 93 -8.32 -14.10 12.05
C PRO A 93 -9.35 -14.50 10.98
N ALA A 94 -9.25 -15.73 10.47
CA ALA A 94 -10.12 -16.24 9.40
C ALA A 94 -11.61 -16.01 9.69
N GLY A 95 -12.32 -15.40 8.74
CA GLY A 95 -13.74 -15.05 8.89
C GLY A 95 -14.02 -13.73 9.62
N TYR A 96 -13.00 -13.02 10.10
CA TYR A 96 -13.14 -11.73 10.80
C TYR A 96 -12.64 -10.55 9.95
N GLN A 97 -13.22 -9.38 10.24
CA GLN A 97 -12.76 -8.09 9.77
C GLN A 97 -12.03 -7.37 10.91
N CYS A 98 -10.89 -6.76 10.62
CA CYS A 98 -10.29 -5.84 11.58
C CYS A 98 -11.13 -4.56 11.66
N ASN A 99 -11.70 -4.26 12.83
CA ASN A 99 -12.51 -3.05 13.03
C ASN A 99 -11.71 -1.74 12.91
N LEU A 100 -10.38 -1.80 13.00
CA LEU A 100 -9.51 -0.62 12.90
C LEU A 100 -9.12 -0.31 11.45
N CYS A 101 -8.65 -1.30 10.69
CA CYS A 101 -8.17 -1.09 9.31
C CYS A 101 -9.11 -1.60 8.22
N GLY A 102 -10.20 -2.28 8.56
CA GLY A 102 -11.18 -2.80 7.60
C GLY A 102 -10.73 -4.05 6.82
N LEU A 103 -9.51 -4.55 7.04
CA LEU A 103 -9.02 -5.75 6.36
C LEU A 103 -9.87 -6.98 6.70
N THR A 104 -10.24 -7.76 5.69
CA THR A 104 -10.97 -9.03 5.84
C THR A 104 -10.10 -10.20 5.41
N SER A 105 -10.05 -11.26 6.22
CA SER A 105 -9.49 -12.55 5.81
C SER A 105 -10.61 -13.49 5.42
N HIS A 106 -10.61 -13.96 4.17
CA HIS A 106 -11.51 -15.05 3.77
C HIS A 106 -11.10 -16.34 4.49
N PRO A 107 -12.06 -17.20 4.88
CA PRO A 107 -11.74 -18.53 5.37
C PRO A 107 -10.97 -19.29 4.28
N SER A 108 -9.87 -19.94 4.69
CA SER A 108 -9.13 -20.87 3.84
C SER A 108 -10.11 -21.96 3.36
N ARG A 109 -10.48 -21.88 2.08
CA ARG A 109 -11.31 -22.88 1.41
C ARG A 109 -10.54 -24.20 1.28
#